data_AF-A0A2S7EW16-F1
#
_entry.id   AF-A0A2S7EW16-F1
#
_cell.length_a   1.000
_cell.length_b   1.000
_cell.length_c   1.000
_cell.angle_alpha   90.00
_cell.angle_beta   90.00
_cell.angle_gamma   90.00
#
_symmetry.space_group_name_H-M   'P 1'
#
loop_
_entity.id
_entity.type
_entity.pdbx_description
1 polymer ?
#
loop_
_entity_poly.entity_id
_entity_poly.type
_entity_poly.pdbx_seq_one_letter_code
_entity_poly.pdbx_strand_id
1 'polypeptide(L)'
;MQDKQREWSAHVQAWQSSGDTQAAYCRAHGVSLASFGYWRGKLIGPVQPASAVVLPIRVAPAVQEARVEIGLPGGIVLHVAAADPAWLAGLLRLLGAC
;
A
#
# COMPACT_ATOMS: atom_id res chain seq x y z
N MET A 1 10.56 38.60 19.75
CA MET A 1 9.51 37.55 19.66
C MET A 1 9.14 37.19 18.22
N GLN A 2 9.20 38.12 17.26
CA GLN A 2 8.82 37.85 15.87
C GLN A 2 9.80 36.94 15.11
N ASP A 3 11.10 36.98 15.44
CA ASP A 3 12.13 36.18 14.76
C ASP A 3 11.88 34.68 14.93
N LYS A 4 11.59 34.26 16.16
CA LYS A 4 11.23 32.88 16.47
C LYS A 4 9.99 32.44 15.68
N GLN A 5 8.97 33.28 15.56
CA GLN A 5 7.78 32.94 14.77
C GLN A 5 8.11 32.76 13.27
N ARG A 6 9.03 33.56 12.72
CA ARG A 6 9.49 33.41 11.32
C ARG A 6 10.28 32.13 11.11
N GLU A 7 11.21 31.81 12.01
CA GLU A 7 11.99 30.57 11.99
C GLU A 7 11.08 29.34 12.01
N TRP A 8 10.12 29.30 12.92
CA TRP A 8 9.18 28.19 13.01
C TRP A 8 8.20 28.13 11.84
N SER A 9 7.83 29.27 11.27
CA SER A 9 7.05 29.31 10.02
C SER A 9 7.83 28.69 8.86
N ALA A 10 9.12 28.96 8.75
CA ALA A 10 9.97 28.37 7.72
C ALA A 10 10.07 26.84 7.87
N HIS A 11 10.27 26.36 9.11
CA HIS A 11 10.26 24.91 9.38
C HIS A 11 8.93 24.24 9.02
N VAL A 12 7.81 24.87 9.38
CA VAL A 12 6.47 24.34 9.09
C VAL A 12 6.18 24.30 7.59
N GLN A 13 6.60 25.31 6.83
CA GLN A 13 6.44 25.33 5.37
C GLN A 13 7.37 24.32 4.67
N ALA A 14 8.62 24.22 5.11
CA ALA A 14 9.56 23.22 4.61
C ALA A 14 9.05 21.79 4.87
N TRP A 15 8.48 21.53 6.04
CA TRP A 15 7.87 20.23 6.34
C TRP A 15 6.65 19.93 5.46
N GLN A 16 5.74 20.90 5.26
CA GLN A 16 4.56 20.70 4.40
C GLN A 16 4.92 20.40 2.94
N SER A 17 6.00 21.01 2.44
CA SER A 17 6.47 20.79 1.07
C SER A 17 7.29 19.51 0.90
N SER A 18 7.89 18.96 1.98
CA SER A 18 8.69 17.73 1.88
C SER A 18 7.84 16.46 1.78
N GLY A 19 6.59 16.49 2.27
CA GLY A 19 5.73 15.30 2.33
C GLY A 19 6.13 14.29 3.41
N ASP A 20 7.10 14.63 4.26
CA ASP A 20 7.57 13.76 5.33
C ASP A 20 6.58 13.68 6.49
N THR A 21 6.70 12.62 7.28
CA THR A 21 6.10 12.63 8.62
C THR A 21 6.80 13.65 9.52
N GLN A 22 6.09 14.21 10.49
CA GLN A 22 6.67 15.17 11.45
C GLN A 22 7.92 14.61 12.14
N ALA A 23 7.90 13.32 12.51
CA ALA A 23 9.01 12.67 13.19
C ALA A 23 10.25 12.55 12.29
N ALA A 24 10.06 12.22 11.01
CA ALA A 24 11.13 12.15 10.02
C ALA A 24 11.77 13.53 9.81
N TYR A 25 10.94 14.57 9.61
CA TYR A 25 11.40 15.94 9.46
C TYR A 25 12.16 16.43 10.70
N CYS A 26 11.61 16.20 11.89
CA CYS A 26 12.26 16.59 13.15
C CYS A 26 13.63 15.94 13.33
N ARG A 27 13.76 14.66 12.96
CA ARG A 27 15.02 13.92 13.03
C ARG A 27 16.05 14.45 12.02
N ALA A 28 15.63 14.74 10.80
CA ALA A 28 16.51 15.24 9.73
C ALA A 28 17.02 16.66 10.01
N HIS A 29 16.18 17.51 10.59
CA HIS A 29 16.50 18.93 10.84
C HIS A 29 16.92 19.23 12.28
N GLY A 30 17.05 18.21 13.14
CA GLY A 30 17.51 18.37 14.52
C GLY A 30 16.59 19.20 15.42
N VAL A 31 15.29 19.28 15.09
CA VAL A 31 14.30 20.01 15.88
C VAL A 31 13.51 19.07 16.78
N SER A 32 13.14 19.54 17.98
CA SER A 32 12.36 18.69 18.89
C SER A 32 10.93 18.50 18.39
N LEU A 33 10.42 17.27 18.45
CA LEU A 33 9.05 16.95 18.04
C LEU A 33 8.01 17.73 18.86
N ALA A 34 8.27 17.94 20.15
CA ALA A 34 7.39 18.67 21.05
C ALA A 34 7.29 20.16 20.67
N SER A 35 8.43 20.83 20.45
CA SER A 35 8.43 22.23 20.02
C SER A 35 7.81 22.38 18.64
N PHE A 36 8.12 21.47 17.72
CA PHE A 36 7.53 21.46 16.39
C PHE A 36 6.00 21.30 16.45
N GLY A 37 5.50 20.35 17.24
CA GLY A 37 4.07 20.14 17.43
C GLY A 37 3.34 21.39 17.98
N TYR A 38 3.93 22.05 18.97
CA TYR A 38 3.41 23.30 19.53
C TYR A 38 3.33 24.41 18.47
N TRP A 39 4.42 24.66 17.74
CA TRP A 39 4.45 25.72 16.72
C TRP A 39 3.57 25.41 15.52
N ARG A 40 3.50 24.15 15.10
CA ARG A 40 2.59 23.71 14.05
C ARG A 40 1.14 24.01 14.40
N GLY A 41 0.70 23.62 15.61
CA GLY A 41 -0.66 23.91 16.08
C GLY A 41 -0.94 25.41 16.19
N LYS A 42 0.06 26.18 16.63
CA LYS A 42 -0.03 27.65 16.73
C LYS A 42 -0.10 28.35 15.36
N LEU A 43 0.57 27.82 14.33
CA LEU A 43 0.71 28.47 13.02
C LEU A 43 -0.33 28.00 11.99
N ILE A 44 -0.70 26.72 12.00
CA ILE A 44 -1.65 26.13 11.05
C ILE A 44 -3.08 26.11 11.63
N GLY A 45 -3.20 26.19 12.96
CA GLY A 45 -4.47 25.93 13.64
C GLY A 45 -4.79 24.43 13.69
N PRO A 46 -5.94 24.05 14.27
CA PRO A 46 -6.40 22.67 14.21
C PRO A 46 -6.55 22.28 12.74
N VAL A 47 -5.87 21.19 12.34
CA VAL A 47 -6.15 20.53 11.06
C VAL A 47 -7.60 20.09 11.13
N GLN A 48 -8.50 20.86 10.51
CA GLN A 48 -9.82 20.35 10.20
C GLN A 48 -9.56 19.09 9.38
N PRO A 49 -10.07 17.91 9.80
CA PRO A 49 -9.93 16.72 8.99
C PRO A 49 -10.49 17.10 7.63
N ALA A 50 -9.62 17.14 6.61
CA ALA A 50 -10.03 17.31 5.24
C ALA A 50 -11.19 16.33 5.06
N SER A 51 -12.36 16.84 4.67
CA SER A 51 -13.55 16.02 4.52
C SER A 51 -13.13 14.75 3.79
N ALA A 52 -13.29 13.61 4.46
CA ALA A 52 -12.88 12.34 3.89
C ALA A 52 -13.70 12.14 2.63
N VAL A 53 -13.16 12.53 1.48
CA VAL A 53 -13.80 12.33 0.19
C VAL A 53 -13.75 10.84 -0.05
N VAL A 54 -14.91 10.21 0.02
CA VAL A 54 -15.07 8.80 -0.34
C VAL A 54 -14.84 8.71 -1.84
N LEU A 55 -13.65 8.27 -2.24
CA LEU A 55 -13.34 7.96 -3.62
C LEU A 55 -13.94 6.58 -3.94
N PRO A 56 -14.83 6.47 -4.95
CA PRO A 56 -15.35 5.18 -5.37
C PRO A 56 -14.23 4.36 -6.02
N ILE A 57 -13.73 3.34 -5.31
CA ILE A 57 -12.81 2.36 -5.87
C ILE A 57 -13.64 1.28 -6.54
N ARG A 58 -13.48 1.11 -7.87
CA ARG A 58 -14.07 -0.02 -8.58
C ARG A 58 -13.19 -1.24 -8.38
N VAL A 59 -13.68 -2.21 -7.63
CA VAL A 59 -13.07 -3.54 -7.56
C VAL A 59 -13.39 -4.25 -8.88
N ALA A 60 -12.38 -4.53 -9.69
CA ALA A 60 -12.57 -5.38 -10.86
C ALA A 60 -12.99 -6.78 -10.37
N PRO A 61 -14.01 -7.41 -10.99
CA PRO A 61 -14.34 -8.78 -10.66
C PRO A 61 -13.10 -9.64 -10.89
N ALA A 62 -12.76 -10.48 -9.90
CA ALA A 62 -11.72 -11.48 -10.07
C ALA A 62 -12.10 -12.31 -11.30
N VAL A 63 -11.21 -12.37 -12.29
CA VAL A 63 -11.38 -13.27 -13.43
C VAL A 63 -11.28 -14.68 -12.86
N GLN A 64 -12.44 -15.32 -12.67
CA GLN A 64 -12.51 -16.69 -12.23
C GLN A 64 -12.08 -17.56 -13.42
N GLU A 65 -10.78 -17.76 -13.58
CA GLU A 65 -10.27 -18.77 -14.49
C GLU A 65 -10.73 -20.12 -13.94
N ALA A 66 -11.62 -20.80 -14.68
CA ALA A 66 -12.09 -22.13 -14.32
C ALA A 66 -10.86 -23.06 -14.27
N ARG A 67 -10.39 -23.35 -13.06
CA ARG A 67 -9.21 -24.19 -12.82
C ARG A 67 -9.67 -25.54 -12.33
N VAL A 68 -9.21 -26.59 -12.99
CA VAL A 68 -9.47 -27.98 -12.61
C VAL A 68 -8.29 -28.46 -11.78
N GLU A 69 -8.60 -29.03 -10.61
CA GLU A 69 -7.65 -29.69 -9.74
C GLU A 69 -7.66 -31.20 -10.02
N ILE A 70 -6.48 -31.78 -10.21
CA ILE A 70 -6.31 -33.20 -10.53
C ILE A 70 -5.29 -33.80 -9.57
N GLY A 71 -5.75 -34.74 -8.74
CA GLY A 71 -4.88 -35.53 -7.86
C GLY A 71 -4.31 -36.75 -8.57
N LEU A 72 -2.99 -36.93 -8.47
CA LEU A 72 -2.24 -38.05 -9.06
C LEU A 72 -1.64 -38.94 -7.95
N PRO A 73 -1.30 -40.21 -8.27
CA PRO A 73 -0.55 -41.07 -7.37
C PRO A 73 0.74 -40.41 -6.87
N GLY A 74 1.08 -40.60 -5.60
CA GLY A 74 2.25 -39.98 -4.99
C GLY A 74 2.02 -38.57 -4.41
N GLY A 75 0.76 -38.12 -4.35
CA GLY A 75 0.40 -36.85 -3.70
C GLY A 75 0.65 -35.61 -4.57
N ILE A 76 0.85 -35.80 -5.88
CA ILE A 76 1.01 -34.70 -6.83
C ILE A 76 -0.37 -34.14 -7.15
N VAL A 77 -0.52 -32.83 -7.04
CA VAL A 77 -1.76 -32.11 -7.37
C VAL A 77 -1.48 -31.13 -8.50
N LEU A 78 -2.17 -31.32 -9.62
CA LEU A 78 -2.09 -30.44 -10.78
C LEU A 78 -3.26 -29.46 -10.79
N HIS A 79 -2.95 -28.18 -11.00
CA HIS A 79 -3.95 -27.13 -11.17
C HIS A 79 -3.86 -26.56 -12.57
N VAL A 80 -4.78 -26.97 -13.45
CA VAL A 80 -4.81 -26.57 -14.86
C VAL A 80 -5.98 -25.64 -15.12
N ALA A 81 -5.77 -24.57 -15.89
CA ALA A 81 -6.90 -23.85 -16.46
C ALA A 81 -7.74 -24.82 -17.32
N ALA A 82 -9.03 -24.57 -17.50
CA ALA A 82 -9.93 -25.37 -18.33
C ALA A 82 -9.36 -25.51 -19.75
N ALA A 83 -8.53 -26.54 -19.94
CA ALA A 83 -7.79 -26.82 -21.15
C ALA A 83 -8.42 -28.00 -21.88
N ASP A 84 -8.11 -28.10 -23.16
CA ASP A 84 -8.53 -29.19 -24.05
C ASP A 84 -8.27 -30.57 -23.39
N PRO A 85 -9.32 -31.39 -23.17
CA PRO A 85 -9.20 -32.72 -22.57
C PRO A 85 -8.19 -33.64 -23.26
N ALA A 86 -7.97 -33.46 -24.57
CA ALA A 86 -7.02 -34.27 -25.34
C ALA A 86 -5.57 -34.03 -24.90
N TRP A 87 -5.20 -32.77 -24.66
CA TRP A 87 -3.86 -32.42 -24.15
C TRP A 87 -3.64 -32.98 -22.75
N LEU A 88 -4.64 -32.85 -21.87
CA LEU A 88 -4.57 -33.37 -20.51
C LEU A 88 -4.38 -34.90 -20.49
N ALA A 89 -5.13 -35.62 -21.32
CA ALA A 89 -4.96 -37.06 -21.46
C ALA A 89 -3.56 -37.45 -21.98
N GLY A 90 -2.95 -36.62 -22.84
CA GLY A 90 -1.56 -36.80 -23.27
C GLY A 90 -0.56 -36.63 -22.12
N LEU A 91 -0.70 -35.57 -21.33
CA LEU A 91 0.14 -35.30 -20.17
C LEU A 91 0.05 -36.42 -19.12
N LEU A 92 -1.17 -36.88 -18.81
CA LEU A 92 -1.39 -37.96 -17.85
C LEU A 92 -0.73 -39.28 -18.28
N ARG A 93 -0.74 -39.59 -19.58
CA ARG A 93 -0.03 -40.75 -20.13
C ARG A 93 1.49 -40.62 -20.00
N LEU A 94 2.05 -39.43 -20.25
CA LEU A 94 3.50 -39.20 -20.09
C LEU A 94 3.95 -39.31 -18.63
N LEU A 95 3.09 -38.94 -17.68
CA LEU A 95 3.36 -39.06 -16.25
C LEU A 95 3.17 -40.48 -15.70
N GLY A 96 2.74 -41.44 -16.54
CA GLY A 96 2.45 -42.81 -16.11
C GLY A 96 1.24 -42.92 -15.18
N ALA A 97 0.32 -41.94 -15.24
CA ALA A 97 -0.90 -41.90 -14.43
C ALA A 97 -2.09 -42.62 -15.10
N CYS A 98 -1.84 -43.41 -16.16
CA CYS A 98 -2.77 -44.29 -16.85
C CYS A 98 -2.07 -45.59 -17.25
#